data_AF-A0A2L2Z5B0-F1
#
_entry.id   AF-A0A2L2Z5B0-F1
#
_cell.length_a   1.000
_cell.length_b   1.000
_cell.length_c   1.000
_cell.angle_alpha   90.00
_cell.angle_beta   90.00
_cell.angle_gamma   90.00
#
_symmetry.space_group_name_H-M   'P 1'
#
loop_
_entity.id
_entity.type
_entity.pdbx_description
1 polymer ?
#
loop_
_entity_poly.entity_id
_entity_poly.type
_entity_poly.pdbx_seq_one_letter_code
_entity_poly.pdbx_strand_id
1 'polypeptide(L)' 'SLFLDSVSPGKRSSPKSTKIFSCEWCDYSTIIRSHLKRHMLIHTWEKPIHCSVCGKCFNQK' A
#
# COMPACT_ATOMS: atom_id res chain seq x y z
N SER A 1 20.08 25.60 11.06
CA SER A 1 19.88 24.36 10.28
C SER A 1 18.39 24.05 10.25
N LEU A 2 17.68 24.59 9.27
CA LEU A 2 16.23 24.40 9.11
C LEU A 2 16.03 23.27 8.11
N PHE A 3 15.57 22.11 8.58
CA PHE A 3 15.13 21.00 7.73
C PHE A 3 13.81 21.39 7.07
N LEU A 4 13.88 21.93 5.85
CA LEU A 4 12.70 22.06 4.98
C LEU A 4 12.50 20.74 4.22
N ASP A 5 11.95 19.73 4.88
CA ASP A 5 11.40 18.59 4.16
C ASP A 5 10.11 19.02 3.47
N SER A 6 10.27 19.50 2.25
CA SER A 6 9.18 19.83 1.34
C SER A 6 8.51 18.53 0.87
N VAL A 7 7.69 17.92 1.71
CA VAL A 7 6.70 16.94 1.26
C VAL A 7 5.74 17.68 0.34
N SER A 8 5.96 17.51 -0.96
CA SER A 8 5.06 18.02 -1.99
C SER A 8 3.77 17.21 -1.95
N PRO A 9 2.60 17.80 -1.70
CA PRO A 9 1.35 17.06 -1.81
C PRO A 9 1.18 16.64 -3.27
N GLY A 10 1.26 15.34 -3.54
CA GLY A 10 1.09 14.75 -4.87
C GLY A 10 -0.21 15.25 -5.49
N LYS A 11 -0.10 16.13 -6.50
CA LYS A 11 -1.25 16.70 -7.21
C LYS A 11 -1.76 15.68 -8.24
N ARG A 12 -2.92 15.12 -7.92
CA ARG A 12 -4.10 14.84 -8.78
C ARG A 12 -3.94 13.93 -10.01
N SER A 13 -4.89 13.01 -10.14
CA SER A 13 -5.72 12.92 -11.35
C SER A 13 -7.01 12.19 -11.00
N SER A 14 -8.16 12.87 -11.19
CA SER A 14 -9.49 12.29 -11.06
C SER A 14 -9.77 11.35 -12.24
N PRO A 15 -9.92 10.03 -12.03
CA PRO A 15 -10.49 9.14 -13.02
C PRO A 15 -12.01 9.19 -12.92
N LYS A 16 -12.66 9.22 -14.08
CA LYS A 16 -14.10 9.18 -14.27
C LYS A 16 -14.69 7.96 -13.52
N SER A 17 -15.57 8.22 -12.56
CA SER A 17 -16.56 7.28 -11.97
C SER A 17 -16.11 5.83 -11.73
N THR A 18 -14.89 5.60 -11.22
CA THR A 18 -14.41 4.28 -10.79
C THR A 18 -13.99 4.37 -9.33
N LYS A 19 -14.43 3.43 -8.49
CA LYS A 19 -14.07 3.41 -7.06
C LYS A 19 -12.57 3.17 -6.92
N ILE A 20 -11.85 4.16 -6.42
CA ILE A 20 -10.42 4.09 -6.12
C ILE A 20 -10.24 3.59 -4.69
N PHE A 21 -9.24 2.73 -4.49
CA PHE A 21 -8.78 2.25 -3.21
C PHE A 21 -7.48 2.98 -2.85
N SER A 22 -7.56 3.86 -1.86
CA SER A 22 -6.43 4.65 -1.34
C SER A 22 -5.84 4.01 -0.07
N CYS A 23 -4.53 4.14 0.09
CA CYS A 23 -3.85 3.83 1.34
C CYS A 23 -4.09 4.95 2.37
N GLU A 24 -4.24 4.59 3.65
CA GLU A 24 -4.42 5.55 4.75
C GLU A 24 -3.08 6.02 5.34
N TRP A 25 -1.97 5.36 5.00
CA TRP A 25 -0.65 5.63 5.55
C TRP A 25 0.33 6.26 4.55
N CYS A 26 -0.02 6.31 3.26
CA CYS A 26 0.78 6.99 2.23
C CYS A 26 -0.08 7.40 1.02
N ASP A 27 0.53 8.09 0.06
CA ASP A 27 -0.15 8.59 -1.15
C ASP A 27 -0.45 7.50 -2.20
N TYR A 28 -0.22 6.22 -1.89
CA TYR A 28 -0.52 5.13 -2.81
C TYR A 28 -2.03 4.97 -3.03
N SER A 29 -2.44 4.90 -4.29
CA SER A 29 -3.83 4.68 -4.67
C SER A 29 -3.92 3.80 -5.91
N THR A 30 -4.95 2.95 -5.97
CA THR A 30 -5.16 2.00 -7.06
C THR A 30 -6.64 1.73 -7.26
N ILE A 31 -7.08 1.46 -8.48
CA ILE A 31 -8.46 1.04 -8.76
C ILE A 31 -8.71 -0.44 -8.43
N ILE A 32 -7.66 -1.21 -8.11
CA ILE A 32 -7.73 -2.66 -7.91
C ILE A 32 -7.60 -2.98 -6.41
N ARG A 33 -8.65 -3.59 -5.82
CA ARG A 33 -8.66 -3.94 -4.39
C ARG A 33 -7.53 -4.89 -3.97
N SER A 34 -7.17 -5.87 -4.81
CA SER A 34 -6.08 -6.82 -4.52
C SER A 34 -4.72 -6.13 -4.48
N HIS A 35 -4.52 -5.09 -5.28
CA HIS A 35 -3.30 -4.30 -5.26
C HIS A 35 -3.19 -3.48 -3.98
N LEU A 36 -4.29 -2.87 -3.50
CA LEU A 36 -4.27 -2.19 -2.20
C LEU A 36 -3.98 -3.18 -1.07
N LYS A 37 -4.63 -4.36 -1.05
CA LYS A 37 -4.39 -5.38 -0.03
C LYS A 37 -2.92 -5.82 0.03
N ARG A 38 -2.29 -6.06 -1.13
CA ARG A 38 -0.86 -6.39 -1.22
C ARG A 38 0.02 -5.22 -0.79
N HIS A 39 -0.33 -4.01 -1.19
CA HIS A 39 0.37 -2.81 -0.77
C HIS A 39 0.34 -2.65 0.76
N MET A 40 -0.77 -2.96 1.42
CA MET A 40 -0.88 -2.80 2.88
C MET A 40 0.09 -3.69 3.68
N LEU A 41 0.55 -4.80 3.10
CA LEU A 41 1.57 -5.67 3.71
C LEU A 41 2.91 -4.95 3.93
N ILE A 42 3.23 -3.91 3.15
CA ILE A 42 4.49 -3.16 3.33
C ILE A 42 4.47 -2.31 4.58
N HIS A 43 3.28 -1.89 5.02
CA HIS A 43 3.11 -1.00 6.16
C HIS A 43 2.87 -1.77 7.44
N THR A 44 2.07 -2.84 7.38
CA THR A 44 1.83 -3.66 8.57
C THR A 44 3.07 -4.43 8.97
N TRP A 45 4.07 -4.59 8.08
CA TRP A 45 5.20 -5.50 8.25
C TRP A 45 4.75 -6.90 8.73
N GLU A 46 3.46 -7.20 8.56
CA GLU A 46 2.86 -8.46 8.94
C GLU A 46 3.41 -9.45 7.93
N LYS A 47 4.48 -10.08 8.38
CA LYS A 47 5.21 -11.09 7.65
C LYS A 47 4.18 -12.07 7.09
N PRO A 48 4.29 -12.44 5.80
CA PRO A 48 3.37 -13.38 5.16
C PRO A 48 3.12 -14.58 6.08
N ILE A 49 1.86 -15.05 6.12
CA ILE A 49 1.40 -16.14 6.99
C ILE A 49 2.46 -17.23 7.02
N HIS A 50 3.17 -17.27 8.14
CA HIS A 50 4.21 -18.25 8.37
C HIS A 50 3.51 -19.58 8.59
N CYS A 51 3.70 -20.49 7.66
CA CYS A 51 3.35 -21.89 7.86
C CYS A 51 4.28 -22.46 8.95
N SER A 52 3.78 -22.61 10.17
CA SER A 52 4.50 -23.23 11.31
C SER A 52 5.07 -24.61 10.99
N VAL A 53 4.46 -25.32 10.04
CA VAL A 53 4.86 -26.67 9.63
C VAL A 53 5.97 -26.65 8.57
N CYS A 54 6.09 -25.60 7.77
CA CYS A 54 6.91 -25.61 6.56
C CYS A 54 7.83 -24.39 6.39
N GLY A 55 7.78 -23.40 7.28
CA GLY A 55 8.62 -22.19 7.28
C GLY A 55 8.39 -21.25 6.09
N LYS A 56 7.50 -21.60 5.16
CA LYS A 56 7.27 -20.84 3.93
C LYS A 56 6.39 -19.64 4.19
N CYS A 57 6.87 -18.52 3.69
CA CYS A 57 6.23 -17.23 3.65
C CYS A 57 5.35 -17.16 2.39
N PHE A 58 4.04 -17.30 2.52
CA PHE A 58 3.11 -17.20 1.38
C PHE A 58 2.58 -15.77 1.26
N ASN A 59 2.98 -15.07 0.19
CA ASN A 59 2.29 -13.87 -0.29
C ASN A 59 1.54 -14.28 -1.56
N GLN A 60 0.31 -14.77 -1.40
CA GLN A 60 -0.46 -15.36 -2.49
C GLN A 60 -0.78 -14.28 -3.55
N LYS A 61 -0.30 -14.49 -4.79
CA LYS A 61 -0.79 -13.80 -5.99
C LYS A 61 -2.16 -14.34 -6.38
#